data_AF-M0JDL0-F1
#
_entry.id   AF-M0JDL0-F1
#
_cell.length_a   1.000
_cell.length_b   1.000
_cell.length_c   1.000
_cell.angle_alpha   90.00
_cell.angle_beta   90.00
_cell.angle_gamma   90.00
#
_symmetry.space_group_name_H-M   'P 1'
#
loop_
_entity.id
_entity.type
_entity.pdbx_description
1 polymer ?
#
loop_
_entity_poly.entity_id
_entity_poly.type
_entity_poly.pdbx_seq_one_letter_code
_entity_poly.pdbx_strand_id
1 'polypeptide(L)'
;MDPLQLSIDPQQLGIEFGSGAVIGGIIGFAAKKIAKLIAVIVGLELAVFKFLESRGILTVDWERLTGGLVSATQDAAAGTPPDWISTILSTLSVSAGFSGGFLVGFKKG
;
A
#
# COMPACT_ATOMS: atom_id res chain seq x y z
N MET A 1 -20.84 -1.75 35.74
CA MET A 1 -21.00 -2.30 34.37
C MET A 1 -21.50 -1.13 33.57
N ASP A 2 -20.61 -0.40 32.90
CA ASP A 2 -20.99 0.78 32.13
C ASP A 2 -20.58 0.57 30.67
N PRO A 3 -21.40 -0.20 29.91
CA PRO A 3 -21.18 -0.41 28.51
C PRO A 3 -21.71 0.80 27.71
N LEU A 4 -20.85 1.36 26.86
CA LEU A 4 -21.23 1.89 25.55
C LEU A 4 -22.08 3.18 25.52
N GLN A 5 -21.61 4.26 26.15
CA GLN A 5 -21.95 5.62 25.70
C GLN A 5 -20.67 6.36 25.33
N LEU A 6 -20.06 5.90 24.24
CA LEU A 6 -19.18 6.75 23.44
C LEU A 6 -20.08 7.84 22.86
N SER A 7 -20.06 9.03 23.45
CA SER A 7 -20.63 10.24 22.86
C SER A 7 -19.82 10.56 21.59
N ILE A 8 -20.15 9.87 20.50
CA ILE A 8 -19.72 10.15 19.13
C ILE A 8 -20.39 11.50 18.79
N ASP A 9 -19.75 12.61 19.14
CA ASP A 9 -20.18 13.91 18.65
C ASP A 9 -19.83 13.99 17.16
N PRO A 10 -20.82 14.08 16.24
CA PRO A 10 -20.55 14.11 14.81
C PRO A 10 -19.62 15.26 14.40
N GLN A 11 -19.54 16.34 15.19
CA GLN A 11 -18.59 17.42 14.95
C GLN A 11 -17.16 16.99 15.29
N GLN A 12 -16.95 16.30 16.40
CA GLN A 12 -15.64 15.81 16.80
C GLN A 12 -15.13 14.72 15.85
N LEU A 13 -16.00 13.80 15.42
CA LEU A 13 -15.66 12.85 14.36
C LEU A 13 -15.37 13.56 13.04
N GLY A 14 -16.13 14.59 12.66
CA GLY A 14 -15.85 15.34 11.44
C GLY A 14 -14.44 15.94 11.42
N ILE A 15 -13.97 16.44 12.57
CA ILE A 15 -12.63 17.03 12.72
C ILE A 15 -11.54 15.96 12.74
N GLU A 16 -11.72 14.87 13.48
CA GLU A 16 -10.75 13.76 13.53
C GLU A 16 -10.62 13.05 12.16
N PHE A 17 -11.74 12.80 11.49
CA PHE A 17 -11.72 12.19 10.16
C PHE A 17 -11.22 13.16 9.10
N GLY A 18 -11.58 14.45 9.18
CA GLY A 18 -11.15 15.48 8.25
C GLY A 18 -9.64 15.73 8.30
N SER A 19 -9.06 15.80 9.51
CA SER A 19 -7.62 15.93 9.70
C SER A 19 -6.87 14.68 9.21
N GLY A 20 -7.38 13.49 9.51
CA GLY A 20 -6.87 12.23 8.96
C GLY A 20 -6.88 12.21 7.43
N ALA A 21 -7.95 12.69 6.80
CA ALA A 21 -8.07 12.73 5.34
C ALA A 21 -7.09 13.70 4.66
N VAL A 22 -6.79 14.85 5.27
CA VAL A 22 -5.78 15.77 4.74
C VAL A 22 -4.39 15.14 4.78
N ILE A 23 -4.01 14.56 5.92
CA ILE A 23 -2.73 13.88 6.09
C ILE A 23 -2.63 12.70 5.13
N GLY A 24 -3.67 11.87 5.08
CA GLY A 24 -3.79 10.76 4.12
C GLY A 24 -3.59 11.24 2.70
N GLY A 25 -4.25 12.33 2.29
CA GLY A 25 -4.12 12.92 0.96
C GLY A 25 -2.70 13.33 0.58
N ILE A 26 -1.98 14.00 1.49
CA ILE A 26 -0.59 14.40 1.26
C ILE A 26 0.31 13.17 1.12
N ILE A 27 0.16 12.20 2.02
CA ILE A 27 0.95 10.97 2.00
C ILE A 27 0.63 10.15 0.75
N GLY A 28 -0.64 9.99 0.37
CA GLY A 28 -1.05 9.27 -0.82
C GLY A 28 -0.47 9.89 -2.10
N PHE A 29 -0.47 11.23 -2.19
CA PHE A 29 0.14 11.95 -3.31
C PHE A 29 1.65 11.68 -3.42
N ALA A 30 2.38 11.72 -2.28
CA ALA A 30 3.80 11.40 -2.25
C ALA A 30 4.08 9.93 -2.58
N ALA A 31 3.26 9.02 -2.05
CA ALA A 31 3.37 7.59 -2.28
C ALA A 31 3.27 7.23 -3.78
N LYS A 32 2.42 7.92 -4.55
CA LYS A 32 2.35 7.69 -6.01
C LYS A 32 3.63 8.08 -6.75
N LYS A 33 4.30 9.16 -6.34
CA LYS A 33 5.59 9.54 -6.96
C LYS A 33 6.66 8.51 -6.66
N ILE A 34 6.71 8.01 -5.43
CA ILE A 34 7.63 6.95 -5.02
C ILE A 34 7.32 5.65 -5.79
N ALA A 35 6.05 5.29 -5.93
CA ALA A 35 5.64 4.11 -6.70
C ALA A 35 6.06 4.20 -8.17
N LYS A 36 5.91 5.39 -8.81
CA LYS A 36 6.41 5.63 -10.17
C LYS A 36 7.92 5.44 -10.26
N LEU A 37 8.68 5.94 -9.28
CA LEU A 37 10.14 5.79 -9.24
C LEU A 37 10.56 4.33 -9.09
N ILE A 38 9.95 3.60 -8.15
CA ILE A 38 10.22 2.16 -7.96
C ILE A 38 9.88 1.37 -9.22
N ALA A 39 8.74 1.66 -9.86
CA ALA A 39 8.36 0.99 -11.11
C ALA A 39 9.39 1.19 -12.22
N VAL A 40 9.99 2.38 -12.33
CA VAL A 40 11.07 2.65 -13.29
C VAL A 40 12.32 1.85 -12.96
N ILE A 41 12.75 1.82 -11.70
CA ILE A 41 13.95 1.08 -11.26
C ILE A 41 13.78 -0.42 -11.53
N VAL A 42 12.68 -1.01 -11.06
CA VAL A 42 12.39 -2.45 -11.26
C VAL A 42 12.26 -2.78 -12.74
N GLY A 43 11.59 -1.93 -13.54
CA GLY A 43 11.48 -2.12 -14.98
C GLY A 43 12.84 -2.10 -15.69
N LEU A 44 13.73 -1.19 -15.28
CA LEU A 44 15.08 -1.11 -15.82
C LEU A 44 15.91 -2.35 -15.44
N GLU A 45 15.85 -2.80 -14.20
CA GLU A 45 16.54 -4.02 -13.74
C GLU A 45 16.08 -5.25 -14.52
N LEU A 46 14.77 -5.43 -14.70
CA LEU A 46 14.22 -6.53 -15.51
C LEU A 46 14.65 -6.43 -16.98
N ALA A 47 14.73 -5.22 -17.54
CA ALA A 47 15.23 -5.01 -18.90
C ALA A 47 16.71 -5.41 -19.03
N VAL A 48 17.55 -5.07 -18.04
CA VAL A 48 18.96 -5.48 -17.99
C VAL A 48 19.08 -7.00 -17.89
N PHE A 49 18.30 -7.66 -17.04
CA PHE A 49 18.31 -9.12 -16.93
C PHE A 49 17.89 -9.80 -18.24
N LYS A 50 16.83 -9.30 -18.89
CA LYS A 50 16.41 -9.81 -20.21
C LYS A 50 17.49 -9.63 -21.27
N PHE A 51 18.21 -8.50 -21.23
CA PHE A 51 19.32 -8.24 -22.15
C PHE A 51 20.49 -9.21 -21.93
N LEU A 52 20.93 -9.42 -20.68
CA LEU A 52 22.00 -10.37 -20.36
C LEU A 52 21.61 -11.81 -20.70
N GLU A 53 20.34 -12.17 -20.51
CA GLU A 53 19.80 -13.45 -20.94
C GLU A 53 19.88 -13.63 -22.46
N SER A 54 19.53 -12.60 -23.24
CA SER A 54 19.65 -12.65 -24.70
C SER A 54 21.10 -12.81 -25.20
N ARG A 55 22.07 -12.41 -24.38
CA ARG A 55 23.51 -12.55 -24.67
C ARG A 55 24.09 -13.88 -24.19
N GLY A 56 23.30 -14.73 -23.53
CA GLY A 56 23.76 -15.99 -22.94
C GLY A 56 24.69 -15.81 -21.74
N ILE A 57 24.71 -14.63 -21.12
CA ILE A 57 25.58 -14.32 -19.96
C ILE A 57 24.96 -14.82 -18.66
N LEU A 58 23.61 -14.86 -18.59
CA LEU A 58 22.85 -15.24 -17.41
C LEU A 58 21.55 -15.94 -17.83
N THR A 59 21.05 -16.89 -17.04
CA THR A 59 19.72 -17.50 -17.24
C THR A 59 18.74 -16.98 -16.18
N VAL A 60 17.61 -16.44 -16.62
CA VAL A 60 16.57 -15.91 -15.73
C VAL A 60 15.41 -16.91 -15.67
N ASP A 61 15.07 -17.39 -14.47
CA ASP A 61 13.90 -18.25 -14.27
C ASP A 61 12.63 -17.39 -14.15
N TRP A 62 11.99 -17.16 -15.30
CA TRP A 62 10.78 -16.35 -15.40
C TRP A 62 9.59 -16.97 -14.65
N GLU A 63 9.54 -18.30 -14.52
CA GLU A 63 8.47 -19.03 -13.82
C GLU A 63 8.53 -18.78 -12.31
N ARG A 64 9.73 -18.77 -11.74
CA ARG A 64 9.93 -18.40 -10.33
C ARG A 64 9.66 -16.93 -10.05
N LEU A 65 10.01 -16.04 -10.99
CA LEU A 65 9.73 -14.60 -10.90
C LEU A 65 8.22 -14.32 -10.87
N THR A 66 7.45 -14.94 -11.77
CA THR A 66 5.99 -14.78 -11.82
C THR A 66 5.32 -15.53 -10.68
N GLY A 67 5.77 -16.75 -10.37
CA GLY A 67 5.26 -17.57 -9.28
C GLY A 67 5.41 -16.88 -7.92
N GLY A 68 6.56 -16.26 -7.65
CA GLY A 68 6.76 -15.46 -6.42
C GLY A 68 5.80 -14.28 -6.32
N LEU A 69 5.45 -13.65 -7.44
CA LEU A 69 4.49 -12.55 -7.48
C LEU A 69 3.04 -13.04 -7.24
N VAL A 70 2.68 -14.18 -7.82
CA VAL A 70 1.38 -14.81 -7.64
C VAL A 70 1.20 -15.28 -6.20
N SER A 71 2.20 -15.94 -5.61
CA SER A 71 2.17 -16.36 -4.20
C SER A 71 2.03 -15.16 -3.28
N ALA A 72 2.81 -14.09 -3.48
CA ALA A 72 2.68 -12.87 -2.68
C ALA A 72 1.28 -12.23 -2.80
N THR A 73 0.67 -12.28 -3.98
CA THR A 73 -0.69 -11.77 -4.20
C THR A 73 -1.75 -12.68 -3.56
N GLN A 74 -1.55 -14.00 -3.62
CA GLN A 74 -2.43 -14.99 -3.00
C GLN A 74 -2.38 -14.91 -1.48
N ASP A 75 -1.21 -14.69 -0.87
CA ASP A 75 -1.06 -14.52 0.57
C ASP A 75 -1.78 -13.26 1.06
N ALA A 76 -1.69 -12.16 0.28
CA ALA A 76 -2.44 -10.94 0.53
C ALA A 76 -3.96 -11.14 0.39
N ALA A 77 -4.41 -11.94 -0.59
CA ALA A 77 -5.82 -12.22 -0.84
C ALA A 77 -6.41 -13.26 0.13
N ALA A 78 -5.61 -14.19 0.63
CA ALA A 78 -6.00 -15.22 1.59
C ALA A 78 -6.23 -14.68 3.00
N GLY A 79 -6.05 -13.37 3.20
CA GLY A 79 -6.43 -12.69 4.44
C GLY A 79 -5.52 -12.99 5.61
N THR A 80 -4.32 -13.52 5.38
CA THR A 80 -3.24 -13.50 6.38
C THR A 80 -2.58 -12.14 6.27
N PRO A 81 -2.95 -11.16 7.12
CA PRO A 81 -2.37 -9.84 7.02
C PRO A 81 -0.90 -9.99 7.42
N PRO A 82 0.05 -9.58 6.56
CA PRO A 82 1.45 -9.46 6.97
C PRO A 82 1.56 -8.76 8.33
N ASP A 83 2.56 -9.09 9.15
CA ASP A 83 2.70 -8.53 10.51
C ASP A 83 2.68 -7.00 10.58
N TRP A 84 3.13 -6.33 9.51
CA TRP A 84 3.03 -4.87 9.40
C TRP A 84 1.59 -4.40 9.12
N ILE A 85 0.80 -5.16 8.35
CA ILE A 85 -0.63 -4.89 8.13
C ILE A 85 -1.42 -5.13 9.41
N SER A 86 -1.13 -6.18 10.18
CA SER A 86 -1.80 -6.38 11.47
C SER A 86 -1.48 -5.26 12.48
N THR A 87 -0.26 -4.74 12.46
CA THR A 87 0.18 -3.57 13.25
C THR A 87 -0.50 -2.27 12.79
N ILE A 88 -0.68 -2.11 11.48
CA ILE A 88 -1.45 -0.99 10.92
C ILE A 88 -2.93 -1.19 11.31
N LEU A 89 -3.54 -2.36 11.11
CA LEU A 89 -4.93 -2.67 11.49
C LEU A 89 -5.25 -2.43 12.96
N SER A 90 -4.32 -2.72 13.87
CA SER A 90 -4.50 -2.43 15.30
C SER A 90 -4.40 -0.94 15.64
N THR A 91 -3.73 -0.15 14.81
CA THR A 91 -3.69 1.32 14.89
C THR A 91 -4.71 2.02 13.97
N LEU A 92 -5.32 1.28 13.02
CA LEU A 92 -6.26 1.75 11.99
C LEU A 92 -7.67 2.03 12.55
N SER A 93 -8.02 1.70 13.79
CA SER A 93 -9.32 2.11 14.36
C SER A 93 -9.52 3.63 14.34
N VAL A 94 -8.44 4.40 14.14
CA VAL A 94 -8.40 5.88 14.00
C VAL A 94 -8.48 6.38 12.54
N SER A 95 -8.57 5.50 11.53
CA SER A 95 -8.04 5.80 10.17
C SER A 95 -9.03 5.83 8.99
N ALA A 96 -10.34 5.81 9.20
CA ALA A 96 -11.28 5.83 8.06
C ALA A 96 -11.18 7.14 7.24
N GLY A 97 -10.96 8.28 7.91
CA GLY A 97 -10.63 9.55 7.26
C GLY A 97 -9.30 9.49 6.50
N PHE A 98 -8.26 8.94 7.13
CA PHE A 98 -6.94 8.74 6.52
C PHE A 98 -6.99 7.90 5.24
N SER A 99 -7.66 6.74 5.27
CA SER A 99 -7.73 5.84 4.13
C SER A 99 -8.45 6.48 2.94
N GLY A 100 -9.54 7.20 3.19
CA GLY A 100 -10.24 7.97 2.17
C GLY A 100 -9.37 9.09 1.58
N GLY A 101 -8.70 9.85 2.44
CA GLY A 101 -7.73 10.87 2.04
C GLY A 101 -6.59 10.30 1.20
N PHE A 102 -5.98 9.21 1.67
CA PHE A 102 -4.88 8.51 1.02
C PHE A 102 -5.24 8.04 -0.37
N LEU A 103 -6.40 7.39 -0.55
CA LEU A 103 -6.85 6.95 -1.87
C LEU A 103 -7.05 8.14 -2.83
N VAL A 104 -7.62 9.25 -2.35
CA VAL A 104 -7.81 10.46 -3.18
C VAL A 104 -6.46 11.10 -3.54
N GLY A 105 -5.56 11.23 -2.56
CA GLY A 105 -4.21 11.74 -2.75
C GLY A 105 -3.42 10.88 -3.73
N PHE A 106 -3.47 9.56 -3.55
CA PHE A 106 -2.84 8.58 -4.44
C PHE A 106 -3.44 8.62 -5.83
N LYS A 107 -4.76 8.77 -5.99
CA LYS A 107 -5.36 8.90 -7.33
C LYS A 107 -4.85 10.16 -8.05
N LYS A 108 -4.68 11.28 -7.34
CA LYS A 108 -4.26 12.58 -7.88
C LYS A 108 -2.74 12.76 -8.06
N GLY A 109 -1.89 11.97 -7.41
CA GLY A 109 -0.40 11.99 -7.56
C GLY A 109 0.13 11.46 -8.88
#